data_AF-A0AAU3HS66-F1
#
_entry.id   AF-A0AAU3HS66-F1
#
_cell.length_a   1.000
_cell.length_b   1.000
_cell.length_c   1.000
_cell.angle_alpha   90.00
_cell.angle_beta   90.00
_cell.angle_gamma   90.00
#
_symmetry.space_group_name_H-M   'P 1'
#
loop_
_entity.id
_entity.type
_entity.pdbx_description
1 polymer ?
#
loop_
_entity_poly.entity_id
_entity_poly.type
_entity_poly.pdbx_seq_one_letter_code
_entity_poly.pdbx_strand_id
1 'polypeptide(L)'
;MRLHRPRSRLGPAATAAVVVVVASGLAVTFAAPATAATGCGVTYAVTSQWQDGFTAAVTITNVGGPLSSWTLTWGYTGGQRVTQPWDATVSQSGSQVTARNASYNGSIATGGSVSFGFNGSWSGSNPAPTGFALNGTACTGSPAPGTTGPGQPPTSAPPGTATWGTALPPADAVTSRAYSLIATANAKGYLPRSGECSVEVHARYWTYGPDGKVYPTWHPTRDPSGCNFGHEHGDDPRSSDLFHTAGWPAFGYTSEVMMDNMPEHSHRHEDHVGHKVLSVNNVNVIQGDNGTSFFPPQGATIATCDVLLKFHQGTHSPDAFTNNIHELLFNQRCARTNGQVTEARYSALIPLGRAGGFSPSECPGFGGPFINVGPATPADSPSETRSPGRLITEPGCVQAIREGRTHNDPLYPNPVPFTVSDMDDFWFSDVQVTGPGLNFHLAPLFYVINPSRYYDPTKSDKNGRIVDLCYTDLAGGDLCDQARRAGQNLAWDDPRSPFKGTHREFRPGAFSVQNTGPTTVYTDAYGRNAASAPFPGSIRQYFSGGQTDTGIYVRGATRDHDAAGVHAPN
;
A
#
# COMPACT_ATOMS: atom_id res chain seq x y z
N MET A 1 53.38 21.86 52.70
CA MET A 1 53.82 20.45 52.82
C MET A 1 53.65 19.83 51.43
N ARG A 2 54.62 19.93 50.52
CA ARG A 2 55.83 19.08 50.29
C ARG A 2 55.44 17.64 49.89
N LEU A 3 55.93 16.97 48.83
CA LEU A 3 56.95 17.18 47.79
C LEU A 3 56.83 15.98 46.78
N HIS A 4 57.24 16.21 45.53
CA HIS A 4 58.07 15.31 44.68
C HIS A 4 57.53 13.99 44.08
N ARG A 5 57.36 13.98 42.75
CA ARG A 5 58.24 13.41 41.68
C ARG A 5 59.15 12.18 42.02
N PRO A 6 59.63 11.46 40.99
CA PRO A 6 59.39 10.05 40.63
C PRO A 6 60.53 9.09 41.06
N ARG A 7 60.39 7.77 40.84
CA ARG A 7 61.54 6.88 40.52
C ARG A 7 61.16 5.46 40.09
N SER A 8 61.78 5.08 38.98
CA SER A 8 61.99 3.74 38.41
C SER A 8 62.71 2.75 39.33
N ARG A 9 62.50 1.43 39.13
CA ARG A 9 63.53 0.39 38.87
C ARG A 9 62.96 -1.06 38.84
N LEU A 10 63.28 -1.78 37.74
CA LEU A 10 63.83 -3.16 37.56
C LEU A 10 63.26 -4.32 38.42
N GLY A 11 62.94 -5.54 37.96
CA GLY A 11 63.07 -6.35 36.72
C GLY A 11 62.41 -7.74 37.01
N PRO A 12 62.82 -8.90 36.47
CA PRO A 12 63.14 -9.31 35.09
C PRO A 12 62.31 -10.54 34.60
N ALA A 13 62.64 -11.00 33.38
CA ALA A 13 62.49 -12.36 32.82
C ALA A 13 61.13 -12.80 32.22
N ALA A 14 61.08 -13.00 30.91
CA ALA A 14 61.36 -14.31 30.30
C ALA A 14 61.20 -14.24 28.76
N THR A 15 62.20 -14.76 28.07
CA THR A 15 62.28 -15.00 26.62
C THR A 15 61.39 -16.16 26.16
N ALA A 16 60.74 -16.01 25.01
CA ALA A 16 60.51 -17.11 24.07
C ALA A 16 60.32 -16.56 22.65
N ALA A 17 61.26 -16.87 21.77
CA ALA A 17 61.17 -16.65 20.34
C ALA A 17 60.32 -17.76 19.71
N VAL A 18 59.37 -17.40 18.85
CA VAL A 18 58.70 -18.35 17.94
C VAL A 18 58.86 -17.83 16.51
N VAL A 19 59.48 -18.68 15.70
CA VAL A 19 59.73 -18.53 14.27
C VAL A 19 58.41 -18.63 13.51
N VAL A 20 58.06 -17.63 12.70
CA VAL A 20 56.95 -17.72 11.74
C VAL A 20 57.52 -18.12 10.39
N VAL A 21 57.17 -19.34 9.95
CA VAL A 21 57.40 -19.84 8.59
C VAL A 21 56.34 -19.22 7.68
N VAL A 22 56.76 -18.45 6.67
CA VAL A 22 55.89 -17.95 5.61
C VAL A 22 55.79 -19.03 4.54
N ALA A 23 54.62 -19.65 4.40
CA ALA A 23 54.30 -20.54 3.28
C ALA A 23 53.43 -19.78 2.26
N SER A 24 54.03 -19.40 1.14
CA SER A 24 53.36 -18.78 -0.01
C SER A 24 52.55 -19.84 -0.77
N GLY A 25 51.23 -19.87 -0.58
CA GLY A 25 50.32 -20.69 -1.38
C GLY A 25 49.89 -19.96 -2.64
N LEU A 26 50.40 -20.38 -3.80
CA LEU A 26 49.89 -19.98 -5.12
C LEU A 26 48.57 -20.75 -5.38
N ALA A 27 47.43 -20.07 -5.31
CA ALA A 27 46.16 -20.65 -5.73
C ALA A 27 45.98 -20.45 -7.24
N VAL A 28 46.11 -21.53 -8.01
CA VAL A 28 45.71 -21.56 -9.43
C VAL A 28 44.21 -21.80 -9.47
N THR A 29 43.44 -20.78 -9.80
CA THR A 29 42.00 -20.88 -10.06
C THR A 29 41.79 -21.46 -11.47
N PHE A 30 41.21 -22.66 -11.55
CA PHE A 30 40.65 -23.15 -12.80
C PHE A 30 39.35 -22.39 -13.08
N ALA A 31 39.33 -21.55 -14.10
CA ALA A 31 38.09 -21.02 -14.64
C ALA A 31 37.31 -22.17 -15.30
N ALA A 32 36.14 -22.52 -14.76
CA ALA A 32 35.17 -23.31 -15.49
C ALA A 32 34.79 -22.58 -16.79
N PRO A 33 34.58 -23.27 -17.93
CA PRO A 33 34.18 -22.60 -19.15
C PRO A 33 32.84 -21.90 -18.90
N ALA A 34 32.78 -20.60 -19.21
CA ALA A 34 31.52 -19.87 -19.24
C ALA A 34 30.64 -20.50 -20.32
N THR A 35 29.61 -21.25 -19.92
CA THR A 35 28.56 -21.68 -20.85
C THR A 35 27.78 -20.43 -21.24
N ALA A 36 27.94 -19.99 -22.50
CA ALA A 36 27.10 -18.96 -23.09
C ALA A 36 25.63 -19.37 -22.91
N ALA A 37 24.83 -18.51 -22.25
CA ALA A 37 23.43 -18.79 -21.95
C ALA A 37 22.64 -19.03 -23.24
N THR A 38 21.87 -20.12 -23.28
CA THR A 38 21.09 -20.62 -24.42
C THR A 38 19.83 -19.78 -24.68
N GLY A 39 19.62 -19.41 -25.96
CA GLY A 39 19.26 -18.05 -26.37
C GLY A 39 17.85 -17.78 -26.93
N CYS A 40 16.78 -18.03 -26.17
CA CYS A 40 15.46 -17.40 -26.42
C CYS A 40 14.46 -17.61 -25.27
N GLY A 41 13.61 -16.61 -25.04
CA GLY A 41 12.36 -16.73 -24.30
C GLY A 41 11.18 -16.65 -25.26
N VAL A 42 10.13 -17.45 -25.03
CA VAL A 42 8.93 -17.43 -25.86
C VAL A 42 7.70 -17.38 -24.97
N THR A 43 6.85 -16.39 -25.19
CA THR A 43 5.54 -16.28 -24.55
C THR A 43 4.49 -16.66 -25.57
N TYR A 44 3.65 -17.64 -25.24
CA TYR A 44 2.50 -18.04 -26.04
C TYR A 44 1.25 -17.84 -25.18
N ALA A 45 0.33 -16.98 -25.63
CA ALA A 45 -0.90 -16.68 -24.91
C ALA A 45 -2.11 -16.89 -25.81
N VAL A 46 -3.11 -17.64 -25.33
CA VAL A 46 -4.44 -17.67 -25.94
C VAL A 46 -5.21 -16.46 -25.43
N THR A 47 -5.42 -15.46 -26.28
CA THR A 47 -6.02 -14.16 -25.90
C THR A 47 -7.54 -14.17 -25.95
N SER A 48 -8.12 -15.10 -26.72
CA SER A 48 -9.56 -15.36 -26.79
C SER A 48 -9.79 -16.80 -27.22
N GLN A 49 -10.84 -17.44 -26.73
CA GLN A 49 -11.23 -18.80 -27.12
C GLN A 49 -12.76 -18.90 -27.19
N TRP A 50 -13.24 -19.63 -28.19
CA TRP A 50 -14.64 -19.99 -28.39
C TRP A 50 -14.75 -21.50 -28.68
N GLN A 51 -15.97 -21.97 -28.94
CA GLN A 51 -16.35 -23.38 -28.94
C GLN A 51 -15.41 -24.29 -29.75
N ASP A 52 -14.89 -23.84 -30.90
CA ASP A 52 -13.98 -24.63 -31.75
C ASP A 52 -12.78 -23.84 -32.27
N GLY A 53 -12.52 -22.65 -31.71
CA GLY A 53 -11.44 -21.78 -32.16
C GLY A 53 -10.85 -20.90 -31.07
N PHE A 54 -9.70 -20.32 -31.38
CA PHE A 54 -8.97 -19.47 -30.47
C PHE A 54 -8.11 -18.46 -31.24
N THR A 55 -7.77 -17.36 -30.57
CA THR A 55 -6.74 -16.44 -31.00
C THR A 55 -5.54 -16.57 -30.09
N ALA A 56 -4.34 -16.69 -30.66
CA ALA A 56 -3.10 -16.71 -29.90
C ALA A 56 -2.15 -15.58 -30.31
N ALA A 57 -1.49 -15.01 -29.31
CA ALA A 57 -0.38 -14.08 -29.45
C ALA A 57 0.91 -14.78 -29.02
N VAL A 58 1.97 -14.62 -29.81
CA VAL A 58 3.28 -15.21 -29.56
C VAL A 58 4.33 -14.10 -29.56
N THR A 59 5.12 -14.02 -28.49
CA THR A 59 6.25 -13.09 -28.37
C THR A 59 7.54 -13.88 -28.24
N ILE A 60 8.53 -13.55 -29.05
CA ILE A 60 9.88 -14.09 -29.00
C ILE A 60 10.79 -13.03 -28.39
N THR A 61 11.52 -13.36 -27.33
CA THR A 61 12.56 -12.54 -26.73
C THR A 61 13.92 -13.16 -27.01
N ASN A 62 14.82 -12.41 -27.63
CA ASN A 62 16.17 -12.88 -27.93
C ASN A 62 17.09 -12.64 -26.72
N VAL A 63 17.42 -13.69 -25.99
CA VAL A 63 18.39 -13.61 -24.87
C VAL A 63 19.80 -14.05 -25.27
N GLY A 64 20.01 -14.35 -26.56
CA GLY A 64 21.30 -14.65 -27.16
C GLY A 64 21.89 -13.48 -27.94
N GLY A 65 22.85 -13.76 -28.84
CA GLY A 65 23.39 -12.75 -29.76
C GLY A 65 22.31 -12.21 -30.72
N PRO A 66 22.50 -11.01 -31.31
CA PRO A 66 21.50 -10.38 -32.18
C PRO A 66 21.15 -11.27 -33.38
N LEU A 67 19.87 -11.31 -33.72
CA LEU A 67 19.32 -12.10 -34.84
C LEU A 67 18.94 -11.18 -35.99
N SER A 68 19.24 -11.59 -37.22
CA SER A 68 18.80 -10.91 -38.46
C SER A 68 17.53 -11.52 -39.08
N SER A 69 17.21 -12.75 -38.69
CA SER A 69 15.98 -13.47 -39.03
C SER A 69 15.64 -14.45 -37.91
N TRP A 70 14.36 -14.84 -37.83
CA TRP A 70 13.91 -15.81 -36.85
C TRP A 70 12.96 -16.84 -37.45
N THR A 71 13.12 -18.08 -37.00
CA THR A 71 12.21 -19.20 -37.24
C THR A 71 11.90 -19.83 -35.90
N LEU A 72 10.64 -19.81 -35.49
CA LEU A 72 10.15 -20.41 -34.25
C LEU A 72 9.41 -21.71 -34.58
N THR A 73 9.72 -22.78 -33.85
CA THR A 73 9.05 -24.07 -34.00
C THR A 73 8.49 -24.57 -32.68
N TRP A 74 7.31 -25.18 -32.69
CA TRP A 74 6.70 -25.86 -31.55
C TRP A 74 5.79 -27.01 -31.97
N GLY A 75 5.44 -27.88 -31.02
CA GLY A 75 4.49 -28.98 -31.23
C GLY A 75 3.20 -28.79 -30.45
N TYR A 76 2.06 -29.05 -31.06
CA TYR A 76 0.75 -29.14 -30.41
C TYR A 76 0.46 -30.54 -29.88
N THR A 77 -0.30 -30.63 -28.78
CA THR A 77 -0.66 -31.90 -28.13
C THR A 77 -2.17 -32.18 -28.09
N GLY A 78 -3.02 -31.21 -28.43
CA GLY A 78 -4.49 -31.29 -28.33
C GLY A 78 -5.23 -31.17 -29.66
N GLY A 79 -4.61 -31.57 -30.78
CA GLY A 79 -5.27 -31.53 -32.09
C GLY A 79 -5.42 -30.12 -32.70
N GLN A 80 -4.75 -29.10 -32.15
CA GLN A 80 -4.86 -27.73 -32.65
C GLN A 80 -4.34 -27.56 -34.09
N ARG A 81 -4.95 -26.61 -34.81
CA ARG A 81 -4.54 -26.19 -36.16
C ARG A 81 -4.49 -24.67 -36.26
N VAL A 82 -3.39 -24.13 -36.79
CA VAL A 82 -3.30 -22.71 -37.16
C VAL A 82 -4.10 -22.48 -38.43
N THR A 83 -4.98 -21.47 -38.44
CA THR A 83 -5.87 -21.17 -39.59
C THR A 83 -5.57 -19.82 -40.24
N GLN A 84 -5.23 -18.79 -39.46
CA GLN A 84 -5.02 -17.44 -40.00
C GLN A 84 -3.93 -16.69 -39.21
N PRO A 85 -2.66 -16.73 -39.65
CA PRO A 85 -1.58 -15.98 -39.03
C PRO A 85 -1.47 -14.53 -39.53
N TRP A 86 -0.90 -13.66 -38.70
CA TRP A 86 -0.44 -12.31 -39.04
C TRP A 86 0.92 -12.05 -38.40
N ASP A 87 1.67 -11.10 -38.97
CA ASP A 87 3.06 -10.75 -38.57
C ASP A 87 4.06 -11.93 -38.62
N ALA A 88 3.67 -13.06 -39.20
CA ALA A 88 4.52 -14.22 -39.45
C ALA A 88 3.97 -15.06 -40.61
N THR A 89 4.84 -15.80 -41.30
CA THR A 89 4.44 -16.89 -42.19
C THR A 89 4.44 -18.19 -41.39
N VAL A 90 3.28 -18.80 -41.20
CA VAL A 90 3.13 -20.02 -40.40
C VAL A 90 2.75 -21.21 -41.27
N SER A 91 3.44 -22.32 -41.07
CA SER A 91 3.14 -23.62 -41.70
C SER A 91 3.00 -24.70 -40.62
N GLN A 92 2.12 -25.67 -40.84
CA GLN A 92 1.89 -26.76 -39.91
C GLN A 92 1.82 -28.10 -40.63
N SER A 93 2.55 -29.10 -40.12
CA SER A 93 2.50 -30.50 -40.57
C SER A 93 2.23 -31.40 -39.38
N GLY A 94 1.07 -32.06 -39.37
CA GLY A 94 0.59 -32.79 -38.19
C GLY A 94 0.49 -31.88 -36.96
N SER A 95 1.17 -32.25 -35.88
CA SER A 95 1.27 -31.44 -34.66
C SER A 95 2.38 -30.38 -34.70
N GLN A 96 3.31 -30.43 -35.64
CA GLN A 96 4.48 -29.55 -35.67
C GLN A 96 4.17 -28.24 -36.42
N VAL A 97 4.42 -27.11 -35.77
CA VAL A 97 4.25 -25.77 -36.33
C VAL A 97 5.62 -25.11 -36.54
N THR A 98 5.76 -24.39 -37.64
CA THR A 98 6.92 -23.55 -37.98
C THR A 98 6.43 -22.15 -38.36
N ALA A 99 6.80 -21.14 -37.58
CA ALA A 99 6.58 -19.73 -37.85
C ALA A 99 7.88 -19.05 -38.28
N ARG A 100 7.85 -18.28 -39.38
CA ARG A 100 8.99 -17.50 -39.89
C ARG A 100 8.65 -16.02 -39.91
N ASN A 101 9.65 -15.18 -39.70
CA ASN A 101 9.50 -13.74 -39.72
C ASN A 101 8.88 -13.23 -41.03
N ALA A 102 8.08 -12.17 -40.93
CA ALA A 102 7.71 -11.33 -42.06
C ALA A 102 8.93 -10.50 -42.53
N SER A 103 8.84 -9.89 -43.71
CA SER A 103 9.96 -9.16 -44.32
C SER A 103 10.48 -7.98 -43.46
N TYR A 104 9.64 -7.42 -42.58
CA TYR A 104 9.95 -6.24 -41.77
C TYR A 104 10.30 -6.52 -40.30
N ASN A 105 10.12 -7.75 -39.81
CA ASN A 105 10.28 -8.06 -38.38
C ASN A 105 11.30 -9.16 -38.09
N GLY A 106 12.23 -9.43 -39.02
CA GLY A 106 13.26 -10.46 -38.86
C GLY A 106 14.37 -10.12 -37.86
N SER A 107 14.66 -8.84 -37.65
CA SER A 107 15.75 -8.40 -36.77
C SER A 107 15.32 -8.33 -35.31
N ILE A 108 16.05 -9.00 -34.42
CA ILE A 108 15.83 -8.94 -32.95
C ILE A 108 17.20 -8.75 -32.27
N ALA A 109 17.42 -7.58 -31.69
CA ALA A 109 18.62 -7.31 -30.89
C ALA A 109 18.68 -8.21 -29.65
N THR A 110 19.86 -8.36 -29.04
CA THR A 110 19.97 -9.01 -27.71
C THR A 110 19.13 -8.24 -26.69
N GLY A 111 18.30 -8.96 -25.94
CA GLY A 111 17.29 -8.41 -25.02
C GLY A 111 16.02 -7.88 -25.70
N GLY A 112 15.99 -7.79 -27.04
CA GLY A 112 14.83 -7.34 -27.80
C GLY A 112 13.78 -8.43 -27.99
N SER A 113 12.57 -8.01 -28.36
CA SER A 113 11.45 -8.91 -28.62
C SER A 113 10.71 -8.58 -29.92
N VAL A 114 10.06 -9.59 -30.50
CA VAL A 114 9.13 -9.46 -31.61
C VAL A 114 7.88 -10.29 -31.33
N SER A 115 6.73 -9.83 -31.81
CA SER A 115 5.46 -10.53 -31.63
C SER A 115 4.79 -10.84 -32.95
N PHE A 116 4.04 -11.93 -32.98
CA PHE A 116 3.13 -12.29 -34.05
C PHE A 116 1.88 -12.96 -33.46
N GLY A 117 0.84 -13.17 -34.26
CA GLY A 117 -0.37 -13.82 -33.78
C GLY A 117 -1.05 -14.67 -34.85
N PHE A 118 -2.03 -15.45 -34.43
CA PHE A 118 -2.86 -16.22 -35.34
C PHE A 118 -4.21 -16.60 -34.71
N ASN A 119 -5.19 -16.84 -35.57
CA ASN A 119 -6.35 -17.65 -35.23
C ASN A 119 -6.05 -19.13 -35.48
N GLY A 120 -6.62 -20.00 -34.65
CA GLY A 120 -6.53 -21.44 -34.78
C GLY A 120 -7.81 -22.15 -34.38
N SER A 121 -7.94 -23.42 -34.76
CA SER A 121 -8.98 -24.34 -34.33
C SER A 121 -8.42 -25.41 -33.39
N TRP A 122 -9.26 -26.03 -32.58
CA TRP A 122 -8.88 -27.13 -31.69
C TRP A 122 -9.99 -28.18 -31.65
N SER A 123 -9.63 -29.43 -31.30
CA SER A 123 -10.60 -30.52 -31.16
C SER A 123 -10.30 -31.29 -29.88
N GLY A 124 -11.21 -31.24 -28.90
CA GLY A 124 -11.07 -31.93 -27.62
C GLY A 124 -10.47 -31.07 -26.51
N SER A 125 -9.21 -30.64 -26.62
CA SER A 125 -8.59 -29.73 -25.64
C SER A 125 -7.62 -28.75 -26.31
N ASN A 126 -7.40 -27.60 -25.68
CA ASN A 126 -6.52 -26.55 -26.20
C ASN A 126 -5.35 -26.20 -25.25
N PRO A 127 -4.48 -27.16 -24.87
CA PRO A 127 -3.30 -26.85 -24.06
C PRO A 127 -2.28 -26.03 -24.86
N ALA A 128 -1.69 -25.00 -24.25
CA ALA A 128 -0.62 -24.25 -24.92
C ALA A 128 0.64 -25.12 -25.08
N PRO A 129 1.45 -24.89 -26.14
CA PRO A 129 2.71 -25.60 -26.34
C PRO A 129 3.69 -25.34 -25.20
N THR A 130 4.42 -26.37 -24.79
CA THR A 130 5.39 -26.30 -23.67
C THR A 130 6.84 -26.27 -24.12
N GLY A 131 7.11 -26.50 -25.41
CA GLY A 131 8.44 -26.56 -25.99
C GLY A 131 8.53 -25.74 -27.26
N PHE A 132 9.47 -24.79 -27.26
CA PHE A 132 9.78 -23.94 -28.41
C PHE A 132 11.25 -24.07 -28.78
N ALA A 133 11.56 -23.91 -30.07
CA ALA A 133 12.92 -23.73 -30.54
C ALA A 133 13.00 -22.53 -31.49
N LEU A 134 13.97 -21.64 -31.25
CA LEU A 134 14.27 -20.48 -32.09
C LEU A 134 15.52 -20.79 -32.92
N ASN A 135 15.40 -20.71 -34.24
CA ASN A 135 16.47 -21.01 -35.20
C ASN A 135 17.12 -22.39 -34.95
N GLY A 136 16.30 -23.38 -34.57
CA GLY A 136 16.74 -24.75 -34.25
C GLY A 136 17.34 -24.92 -32.84
N THR A 137 17.48 -23.86 -32.05
CA THR A 137 17.95 -23.91 -30.66
C THR A 137 16.76 -23.94 -29.71
N ALA A 138 16.70 -24.94 -28.82
CA ALA A 138 15.63 -25.04 -27.84
C ALA A 138 15.60 -23.80 -26.93
N CYS A 139 14.43 -23.18 -26.80
CA CYS A 139 14.19 -22.10 -25.84
C CYS A 139 14.05 -22.70 -24.45
N THR A 140 15.19 -22.94 -23.80
CA THR A 140 15.26 -23.43 -22.42
C THR A 140 14.84 -22.38 -21.39
N GLY A 141 14.54 -21.16 -21.84
CA GLY A 141 13.96 -20.08 -21.05
C GLY A 141 12.44 -19.92 -21.23
N SER A 142 11.70 -21.01 -21.50
CA SER A 142 10.24 -20.90 -21.62
C SER A 142 9.54 -20.90 -20.25
N PRO A 143 8.76 -19.85 -19.93
CA PRO A 143 7.73 -19.92 -18.90
C PRO A 143 6.60 -20.85 -19.36
N ALA A 144 5.97 -21.53 -18.41
CA ALA A 144 4.87 -22.47 -18.65
C ALA A 144 3.62 -21.80 -19.28
N PRO A 145 2.71 -22.58 -19.92
CA PRO A 145 1.45 -22.13 -20.51
C PRO A 145 0.58 -21.30 -19.55
N GLY A 146 0.13 -20.14 -20.02
CA GLY A 146 -0.80 -19.28 -19.29
C GLY A 146 -2.22 -19.85 -19.23
N THR A 147 -2.65 -20.21 -18.03
CA THR A 147 -3.93 -19.69 -17.51
C THR A 147 -3.61 -18.39 -16.80
N THR A 148 -4.40 -17.34 -17.06
CA THR A 148 -4.30 -16.05 -16.37
C THR A 148 -4.52 -16.24 -14.86
N GLY A 149 -3.43 -16.26 -14.10
CA GLY A 149 -3.40 -16.05 -12.65
C GLY A 149 -2.52 -14.83 -12.35
N PRO A 150 -2.88 -13.97 -11.39
CA PRO A 150 -2.10 -12.80 -11.04
C PRO A 150 -0.78 -13.20 -10.38
N GLY A 151 0.20 -12.31 -10.53
CA GLY A 151 1.60 -12.49 -10.19
C GLY A 151 1.86 -13.16 -8.85
N GLN A 152 2.77 -14.13 -8.88
CA GLN A 152 3.55 -14.48 -7.70
C GLN A 152 4.64 -13.41 -7.53
N PRO A 153 4.82 -12.81 -6.34
CA PRO A 153 5.90 -11.85 -6.11
C PRO A 153 7.26 -12.52 -6.34
N PRO A 154 8.28 -11.78 -6.82
CA PRO A 154 9.63 -12.33 -6.93
C PRO A 154 10.12 -12.78 -5.54
N THR A 155 10.57 -14.02 -5.45
CA THR A 155 11.24 -14.58 -4.25
C THR A 155 12.74 -14.25 -4.21
N SER A 156 13.22 -13.39 -5.10
CA SER A 156 14.50 -12.70 -4.92
C SER A 156 14.23 -11.40 -4.17
N ALA A 157 15.00 -11.14 -3.11
CA ALA A 157 15.06 -9.83 -2.48
C ALA A 157 15.08 -8.72 -3.54
N PRO A 158 14.38 -7.58 -3.33
CA PRO A 158 14.41 -6.46 -4.27
C PRO A 158 15.87 -6.14 -4.63
N PRO A 159 16.18 -5.74 -5.89
CA PRO A 159 17.45 -5.10 -6.17
C PRO A 159 17.68 -4.03 -5.10
N GLY A 160 18.85 -4.06 -4.46
CA GLY A 160 19.13 -3.27 -3.26
C GLY A 160 18.62 -1.84 -3.33
N THR A 161 18.04 -1.39 -2.23
CA THR A 161 17.60 -0.03 -1.92
C THR A 161 18.70 1.02 -2.19
N ALA A 162 18.78 1.55 -3.41
CA ALA A 162 19.76 2.59 -3.76
C ALA A 162 19.17 3.87 -4.37
N THR A 163 17.85 4.07 -4.39
CA THR A 163 17.24 5.24 -5.08
C THR A 163 16.09 5.98 -4.39
N TRP A 164 15.60 5.54 -3.21
CA TRP A 164 14.48 6.21 -2.52
C TRP A 164 14.84 7.68 -2.21
N GLY A 165 14.04 8.62 -2.72
CA GLY A 165 14.24 10.05 -2.54
C GLY A 165 15.42 10.65 -3.33
N THR A 166 16.19 9.84 -4.06
CA THR A 166 17.41 10.31 -4.75
C THR A 166 17.30 10.26 -6.28
N ALA A 167 16.46 9.40 -6.85
CA ALA A 167 16.28 9.30 -8.29
C ALA A 167 14.85 8.92 -8.70
N LEU A 168 14.47 9.34 -9.91
CA LEU A 168 13.24 8.87 -10.55
C LEU A 168 13.33 7.34 -10.84
N PRO A 169 12.19 6.67 -11.07
CA PRO A 169 12.17 5.28 -11.50
C PRO A 169 12.92 5.08 -12.82
N PRO A 170 13.39 3.85 -13.10
CA PRO A 170 13.91 3.50 -14.42
C PRO A 170 12.92 3.88 -15.53
N ALA A 171 13.43 4.40 -16.65
CA ALA A 171 12.60 4.90 -17.74
C ALA A 171 11.73 3.82 -18.40
N ASP A 172 12.11 2.55 -18.25
CA ASP A 172 11.41 1.35 -18.73
C ASP A 172 10.49 0.72 -17.68
N ALA A 173 10.43 1.27 -16.46
CA ALA A 173 9.56 0.74 -15.41
C ALA A 173 8.08 1.00 -15.74
N VAL A 174 7.24 -0.01 -15.48
CA VAL A 174 5.79 0.13 -15.61
C VAL A 174 5.27 0.92 -14.42
N THR A 175 4.63 2.06 -14.66
CA THR A 175 4.08 2.93 -13.60
C THR A 175 2.62 2.63 -13.31
N SER A 176 2.24 2.65 -12.03
CA SER A 176 0.83 2.64 -11.62
C SER A 176 0.11 3.95 -11.98
N ARG A 177 -1.23 3.93 -11.96
CA ARG A 177 -2.02 5.16 -12.09
C ARG A 177 -1.73 6.15 -10.95
N ALA A 178 -1.44 5.65 -9.74
CA ALA A 178 -1.08 6.49 -8.59
C ALA A 178 0.23 7.23 -8.80
N TYR A 179 1.25 6.55 -9.35
CA TYR A 179 2.52 7.20 -9.65
C TYR A 179 2.37 8.28 -10.72
N SER A 180 1.53 8.01 -11.72
CA SER A 180 1.26 8.97 -12.79
C SER A 180 0.65 10.28 -12.28
N LEU A 181 -0.13 10.24 -11.18
CA LEU A 181 -0.68 11.44 -10.57
C LEU A 181 0.36 12.35 -9.91
N ILE A 182 1.45 11.79 -9.38
CA ILE A 182 2.48 12.58 -8.69
C ILE A 182 3.62 13.00 -9.63
N ALA A 183 3.77 12.31 -10.77
CA ALA A 183 4.76 12.63 -11.79
C ALA A 183 4.41 13.90 -12.58
N THR A 184 3.19 14.42 -12.44
CA THR A 184 2.73 15.66 -13.07
C THR A 184 2.00 16.52 -12.05
N ALA A 185 1.94 17.84 -12.29
CA ALA A 185 1.24 18.75 -11.40
C ALA A 185 -0.27 18.46 -11.42
N ASN A 186 -0.79 17.89 -10.33
CA ASN A 186 -2.16 17.37 -10.26
C ASN A 186 -2.76 17.57 -8.87
N ALA A 187 -3.97 18.09 -8.79
CA ALA A 187 -4.63 18.35 -7.50
C ALA A 187 -4.93 17.09 -6.67
N LYS A 188 -5.08 15.92 -7.31
CA LYS A 188 -5.23 14.61 -6.63
C LYS A 188 -3.91 13.93 -6.31
N GLY A 189 -2.85 14.30 -7.01
CA GLY A 189 -1.49 13.79 -6.80
C GLY A 189 -0.70 14.78 -5.98
N TYR A 190 0.05 15.63 -6.67
CA TYR A 190 0.79 16.71 -6.05
C TYR A 190 0.73 17.98 -6.90
N LEU A 191 0.23 19.08 -6.32
CA LEU A 191 0.20 20.40 -6.95
C LEU A 191 1.02 21.38 -6.10
N PRO A 192 2.34 21.53 -6.37
CA PRO A 192 3.21 22.32 -5.52
C PRO A 192 2.87 23.81 -5.57
N ARG A 193 2.96 24.46 -4.40
CA ARG A 193 2.82 25.92 -4.28
C ARG A 193 4.17 26.61 -4.41
N SER A 194 4.14 27.94 -4.47
CA SER A 194 5.36 28.76 -4.50
C SER A 194 6.23 28.46 -3.27
N GLY A 195 7.45 27.97 -3.51
CA GLY A 195 8.42 27.64 -2.46
C GLY A 195 8.40 26.18 -1.99
N GLU A 196 7.48 25.36 -2.50
CA GLU A 196 7.44 23.93 -2.23
C GLU A 196 8.31 23.14 -3.21
N CYS A 197 8.52 21.86 -2.88
CA CYS A 197 9.25 20.93 -3.74
C CYS A 197 8.60 20.81 -5.12
N SER A 198 9.41 20.57 -6.15
CA SER A 198 8.88 20.30 -7.49
C SER A 198 8.24 18.91 -7.56
N VAL A 199 7.35 18.70 -8.52
CA VAL A 199 6.82 17.37 -8.87
C VAL A 199 7.92 16.36 -9.19
N GLU A 200 9.03 16.79 -9.80
CA GLU A 200 10.17 15.91 -10.05
C GLU A 200 10.82 15.42 -8.74
N VAL A 201 11.03 16.31 -7.76
CA VAL A 201 11.57 15.94 -6.45
C VAL A 201 10.64 14.97 -5.74
N HIS A 202 9.35 15.28 -5.74
CA HIS A 202 8.31 14.42 -5.16
C HIS A 202 8.27 13.03 -5.83
N ALA A 203 8.39 12.97 -7.15
CA ALA A 203 8.35 11.72 -7.91
C ALA A 203 9.56 10.79 -7.68
N ARG A 204 10.59 11.22 -6.94
CA ARG A 204 11.74 10.38 -6.49
C ARG A 204 11.38 9.47 -5.32
N TYR A 205 10.23 9.69 -4.69
CA TYR A 205 9.74 8.89 -3.57
C TYR A 205 8.81 7.80 -4.08
N TRP A 206 9.41 6.69 -4.50
CA TRP A 206 8.68 5.58 -5.11
C TRP A 206 9.17 4.22 -4.62
N THR A 207 8.34 3.20 -4.81
CA THR A 207 8.65 1.79 -4.57
C THR A 207 8.01 0.90 -5.62
N TYR A 208 8.51 -0.33 -5.77
CA TYR A 208 7.79 -1.37 -6.49
C TYR A 208 6.68 -1.97 -5.62
N GLY A 209 5.49 -2.10 -6.20
CA GLY A 209 4.40 -2.87 -5.62
C GLY A 209 4.58 -4.37 -5.83
N PRO A 210 3.75 -5.22 -5.18
CA PRO A 210 3.79 -6.67 -5.36
C PRO A 210 3.54 -7.16 -6.80
N ASP A 211 2.91 -6.34 -7.64
CA ASP A 211 2.65 -6.57 -9.07
C ASP A 211 3.81 -6.13 -9.98
N GLY A 212 4.90 -5.60 -9.41
CA GLY A 212 6.07 -5.12 -10.14
C GLY A 212 5.91 -3.72 -10.75
N LYS A 213 4.77 -3.03 -10.56
CA LYS A 213 4.63 -1.64 -11.00
C LYS A 213 5.27 -0.68 -10.00
N VAL A 214 5.59 0.53 -10.47
CA VAL A 214 6.07 1.64 -9.64
C VAL A 214 4.88 2.36 -9.01
N TYR A 215 4.97 2.61 -7.70
CA TYR A 215 3.99 3.35 -6.91
C TYR A 215 4.64 4.52 -6.18
N PRO A 216 3.90 5.59 -5.88
CA PRO A 216 4.30 6.53 -4.84
C PRO A 216 4.54 5.77 -3.53
N THR A 217 5.44 6.29 -2.71
CA THR A 217 5.59 5.82 -1.34
C THR A 217 5.85 7.00 -0.41
N TRP A 218 6.07 6.71 0.87
CA TRP A 218 6.30 7.71 1.91
C TRP A 218 7.50 8.61 1.56
N HIS A 219 7.35 9.91 1.83
CA HIS A 219 8.40 10.91 1.81
C HIS A 219 8.39 11.69 3.15
N PRO A 220 9.53 12.25 3.59
CA PRO A 220 9.55 13.15 4.75
C PRO A 220 8.83 14.45 4.40
N THR A 221 8.36 15.22 5.38
CA THR A 221 7.71 16.53 5.13
C THR A 221 8.64 17.55 4.47
N ARG A 222 9.95 17.42 4.73
CA ARG A 222 11.02 18.23 4.15
C ARG A 222 12.04 17.33 3.44
N ASP A 223 12.28 17.61 2.17
CA ASP A 223 13.29 16.93 1.36
C ASP A 223 14.72 17.30 1.82
N PRO A 224 15.72 16.42 1.68
CA PRO A 224 17.12 16.74 1.99
C PRO A 224 17.68 17.95 1.23
N SER A 225 17.17 18.29 0.05
CA SER A 225 17.52 19.52 -0.68
C SER A 225 17.04 20.80 0.01
N GLY A 226 16.05 20.68 0.90
CA GLY A 226 15.60 21.72 1.81
C GLY A 226 14.24 22.33 1.52
N CYS A 227 13.56 21.92 0.44
CA CYS A 227 12.17 22.28 0.15
C CYS A 227 11.19 21.45 1.01
N ASN A 228 9.98 21.96 1.22
CA ASN A 228 8.89 21.24 1.90
C ASN A 228 7.84 20.79 0.88
N PHE A 229 7.14 19.69 1.16
CA PHE A 229 6.11 19.15 0.27
C PHE A 229 4.71 19.73 0.49
N GLY A 230 4.50 20.57 1.50
CA GLY A 230 3.16 21.13 1.81
C GLY A 230 2.19 20.14 2.48
N HIS A 231 2.53 18.85 2.53
CA HIS A 231 1.73 17.78 3.14
C HIS A 231 2.61 16.73 3.83
N GLU A 232 1.98 15.85 4.61
CA GLU A 232 2.66 14.78 5.36
C GLU A 232 2.07 13.39 5.06
N HIS A 233 2.85 12.35 5.36
CA HIS A 233 2.44 10.94 5.20
C HIS A 233 2.55 10.13 6.48
N GLY A 234 2.55 10.78 7.64
CA GLY A 234 2.71 10.14 8.94
C GLY A 234 4.13 9.69 9.26
N ASP A 235 4.24 8.64 10.06
CA ASP A 235 5.51 8.11 10.56
C ASP A 235 6.41 7.57 9.43
N ASP A 236 7.74 7.73 9.57
CA ASP A 236 8.71 7.08 8.70
C ASP A 236 8.58 5.55 8.82
N PRO A 237 8.22 4.81 7.75
CA PRO A 237 8.05 3.35 7.79
C PRO A 237 9.29 2.62 8.31
N ARG A 238 10.49 3.16 8.07
CA ARG A 238 11.78 2.56 8.47
C ARG A 238 11.97 2.50 9.98
N SER A 239 11.22 3.30 10.73
CA SER A 239 11.22 3.25 12.19
C SER A 239 10.57 1.97 12.75
N SER A 240 9.80 1.25 11.92
CA SER A 240 9.11 0.04 12.38
C SER A 240 10.04 -1.17 12.42
N ASP A 241 9.90 -1.97 13.47
CA ASP A 241 10.51 -3.30 13.55
C ASP A 241 9.98 -4.24 12.45
N LEU A 242 8.83 -3.93 11.83
CA LEU A 242 8.25 -4.67 10.71
C LEU A 242 8.73 -4.18 9.33
N PHE A 243 9.51 -3.11 9.24
CA PHE A 243 9.90 -2.54 7.95
C PHE A 243 10.68 -3.53 7.07
N HIS A 244 11.54 -4.36 7.67
CA HIS A 244 12.35 -5.33 6.94
C HIS A 244 11.53 -6.43 6.25
N THR A 245 10.30 -6.70 6.73
CA THR A 245 9.38 -7.65 6.11
C THR A 245 8.31 -6.98 5.26
N ALA A 246 7.82 -5.81 5.66
CA ALA A 246 6.76 -5.07 4.97
C ALA A 246 7.29 -4.25 3.79
N GLY A 247 8.50 -3.69 3.91
CA GLY A 247 9.08 -2.76 2.95
C GLY A 247 8.39 -1.40 2.92
N TRP A 248 8.66 -0.65 1.84
CA TRP A 248 8.01 0.61 1.57
C TRP A 248 6.54 0.40 1.18
N PRO A 249 5.57 1.10 1.80
CA PRO A 249 4.17 0.98 1.45
C PRO A 249 3.92 1.53 0.03
N ALA A 250 3.41 0.70 -0.86
CA ALA A 250 3.00 1.10 -2.20
C ALA A 250 1.65 1.82 -2.16
N PHE A 251 1.64 3.15 -2.32
CA PHE A 251 0.43 3.95 -2.22
C PHE A 251 -0.45 3.77 -3.47
N GLY A 252 -1.68 3.30 -3.30
CA GLY A 252 -2.65 3.07 -4.37
C GLY A 252 -2.62 1.65 -4.95
N TYR A 253 -1.91 0.71 -4.34
CA TYR A 253 -1.77 -0.66 -4.84
C TYR A 253 -3.10 -1.41 -4.93
N THR A 254 -3.90 -1.43 -3.86
CA THR A 254 -5.19 -2.14 -3.83
C THR A 254 -6.19 -1.48 -4.79
N SER A 255 -6.17 -0.16 -4.90
CA SER A 255 -6.94 0.61 -5.89
C SER A 255 -6.52 0.24 -7.32
N GLU A 256 -5.22 0.10 -7.60
CA GLU A 256 -4.72 -0.32 -8.91
C GLU A 256 -5.22 -1.73 -9.27
N VAL A 257 -5.11 -2.69 -8.34
CA VAL A 257 -5.62 -4.05 -8.54
C VAL A 257 -7.12 -4.04 -8.82
N MET A 258 -7.90 -3.24 -8.09
CA MET A 258 -9.32 -3.07 -8.33
C MET A 258 -9.58 -2.53 -9.75
N MET A 259 -8.91 -1.45 -10.14
CA MET A 259 -9.11 -0.82 -11.46
C MET A 259 -8.70 -1.72 -12.62
N ASP A 260 -7.71 -2.59 -12.44
CA ASP A 260 -7.29 -3.55 -13.46
C ASP A 260 -8.28 -4.72 -13.64
N ASN A 261 -9.17 -4.96 -12.68
CA ASN A 261 -10.01 -6.17 -12.65
C ASN A 261 -11.52 -5.90 -12.49
N MET A 262 -11.92 -4.63 -12.34
CA MET A 262 -13.33 -4.23 -12.23
C MET A 262 -13.72 -3.26 -13.36
N PRO A 263 -15.02 -3.16 -13.70
CA PRO A 263 -15.51 -2.18 -14.67
C PRO A 263 -15.20 -0.74 -14.26
N GLU A 264 -15.11 0.17 -15.24
CA GLU A 264 -14.78 1.58 -15.02
C GLU A 264 -15.68 2.29 -14.00
N HIS A 265 -16.96 1.93 -13.91
CA HIS A 265 -17.88 2.51 -12.93
C HIS A 265 -17.56 2.15 -11.48
N SER A 266 -16.74 1.11 -11.25
CA SER A 266 -16.23 0.69 -9.96
C SER A 266 -14.89 1.33 -9.62
N HIS A 267 -14.28 2.07 -10.56
CA HIS A 267 -12.92 2.59 -10.40
C HIS A 267 -12.87 3.70 -9.36
N ARG A 268 -11.85 3.63 -8.51
CA ARG A 268 -11.58 4.59 -7.45
C ARG A 268 -10.09 4.80 -7.38
N HIS A 269 -9.70 6.07 -7.40
CA HIS A 269 -8.35 6.51 -7.13
C HIS A 269 -8.28 7.23 -5.79
N GLU A 270 -7.31 6.87 -4.96
CA GLU A 270 -7.08 7.53 -3.69
C GLU A 270 -6.17 8.74 -3.89
N ASP A 271 -6.50 9.87 -3.28
CA ASP A 271 -5.70 11.08 -3.43
C ASP A 271 -4.37 10.91 -2.69
N HIS A 272 -3.27 11.34 -3.30
CA HIS A 272 -1.94 11.04 -2.77
C HIS A 272 -1.75 11.57 -1.35
N VAL A 273 -2.14 12.83 -1.11
CA VAL A 273 -2.00 13.50 0.18
C VAL A 273 -2.73 12.80 1.33
N GLY A 274 -3.73 11.94 1.03
CA GLY A 274 -4.49 11.21 2.03
C GLY A 274 -3.79 9.98 2.59
N HIS A 275 -2.68 9.52 2.01
CA HIS A 275 -1.96 8.35 2.52
C HIS A 275 -1.20 8.64 3.82
N LYS A 276 -1.55 7.96 4.92
CA LYS A 276 -0.92 8.13 6.24
C LYS A 276 -0.35 6.82 6.75
N VAL A 277 0.88 6.87 7.23
CA VAL A 277 1.60 5.75 7.82
C VAL A 277 1.62 5.90 9.34
N LEU A 278 1.35 4.81 10.04
CA LEU A 278 1.60 4.68 11.47
C LEU A 278 2.62 3.57 11.70
N SER A 279 3.63 3.88 12.51
CA SER A 279 4.63 2.95 12.99
C SER A 279 4.70 2.99 14.51
N VAL A 280 4.34 1.88 15.16
CA VAL A 280 4.48 1.71 16.61
C VAL A 280 5.10 0.35 16.90
N ASN A 281 6.18 0.36 17.66
CA ASN A 281 6.85 -0.86 18.10
C ASN A 281 6.59 -1.09 19.58
N ASN A 282 6.59 -2.35 19.98
CA ASN A 282 6.52 -2.76 21.38
C ASN A 282 5.29 -2.22 22.14
N VAL A 283 4.13 -2.13 21.48
CA VAL A 283 2.87 -1.69 22.10
C VAL A 283 2.38 -2.77 23.07
N ASN A 284 2.23 -2.40 24.34
CA ASN A 284 1.66 -3.29 25.35
C ASN A 284 0.16 -3.48 25.13
N VAL A 285 -0.28 -4.74 25.10
CA VAL A 285 -1.68 -5.15 25.11
C VAL A 285 -2.04 -5.55 26.52
N ILE A 286 -3.02 -4.87 27.10
CA ILE A 286 -3.42 -5.08 28.49
C ILE A 286 -4.62 -6.03 28.57
N GLN A 287 -4.58 -6.96 29.53
CA GLN A 287 -5.68 -7.87 29.79
C GLN A 287 -6.97 -7.10 30.09
N GLY A 288 -8.07 -7.47 29.42
CA GLY A 288 -9.39 -6.87 29.63
C GLY A 288 -9.59 -5.53 28.91
N ASP A 289 -8.57 -5.02 28.21
CA ASP A 289 -8.75 -3.88 27.32
C ASP A 289 -9.61 -4.28 26.13
N ASN A 290 -10.72 -3.58 25.97
CA ASN A 290 -11.70 -3.75 24.90
C ASN A 290 -11.86 -2.47 24.07
N GLY A 291 -11.04 -1.44 24.35
CA GLY A 291 -11.08 -0.17 23.65
C GLY A 291 -12.20 0.79 24.02
N THR A 292 -13.08 0.44 24.97
CA THR A 292 -14.19 1.32 25.36
C THR A 292 -13.74 2.46 26.27
N SER A 293 -12.56 2.34 26.88
CA SER A 293 -11.97 3.36 27.74
C SER A 293 -10.97 4.22 26.97
N PHE A 294 -11.01 5.54 27.17
CA PHE A 294 -10.05 6.47 26.60
C PHE A 294 -8.63 6.18 27.07
N PHE A 295 -8.45 5.93 28.37
CA PHE A 295 -7.19 5.48 28.96
C PHE A 295 -7.09 3.95 28.98
N PRO A 296 -5.88 3.38 28.81
CA PRO A 296 -5.68 1.95 29.00
C PRO A 296 -6.08 1.55 30.42
N PRO A 297 -6.80 0.43 30.59
CA PRO A 297 -7.07 -0.09 31.92
C PRO A 297 -5.77 -0.47 32.63
N GLN A 298 -5.83 -0.56 33.95
CA GLN A 298 -4.76 -1.16 34.74
C GLN A 298 -4.85 -2.69 34.62
N GLY A 299 -3.74 -3.35 34.33
CA GLY A 299 -3.75 -4.80 34.17
C GLY A 299 -2.40 -5.37 33.75
N ALA A 300 -2.34 -6.69 33.66
CA ALA A 300 -1.16 -7.38 33.16
C ALA A 300 -1.05 -7.22 31.64
N THR A 301 0.17 -7.02 31.15
CA THR A 301 0.48 -7.13 29.72
C THR A 301 0.35 -8.59 29.29
N ILE A 302 -0.47 -8.86 28.28
CA ILE A 302 -0.70 -10.22 27.72
C ILE A 302 -0.04 -10.43 26.36
N ALA A 303 0.30 -9.34 25.67
CA ALA A 303 1.07 -9.36 24.44
C ALA A 303 1.81 -8.04 24.26
N THR A 304 2.83 -8.09 23.41
CA THR A 304 3.53 -6.92 22.90
C THR A 304 3.43 -6.95 21.38
N CYS A 305 2.98 -5.85 20.77
CA CYS A 305 2.70 -5.77 19.34
C CYS A 305 3.53 -4.70 18.64
N ASP A 306 4.00 -5.04 17.45
CA ASP A 306 4.54 -4.10 16.47
C ASP A 306 3.48 -3.89 15.39
N VAL A 307 3.32 -2.65 14.94
CA VAL A 307 2.34 -2.25 13.94
C VAL A 307 3.03 -1.33 12.94
N LEU A 308 2.90 -1.68 11.66
CA LEU A 308 3.20 -0.83 10.53
C LEU A 308 2.01 -0.88 9.57
N LEU A 309 1.24 0.20 9.56
CA LEU A 309 0.10 0.33 8.67
C LEU A 309 0.20 1.59 7.83
N LYS A 310 -0.44 1.53 6.66
CA LYS A 310 -0.75 2.67 5.84
C LYS A 310 -2.25 2.69 5.61
N PHE A 311 -2.90 3.79 5.96
CA PHE A 311 -4.32 4.00 5.70
C PHE A 311 -4.50 5.26 4.84
N HIS A 312 -5.40 5.23 3.86
CA HIS A 312 -5.79 6.44 3.15
C HIS A 312 -6.92 7.16 3.92
N GLN A 313 -6.63 8.34 4.45
CA GLN A 313 -7.51 9.16 5.26
C GLN A 313 -7.40 10.63 4.86
N GLY A 314 -7.99 10.98 3.71
CA GLY A 314 -8.09 12.37 3.28
C GLY A 314 -9.28 13.08 3.93
N THR A 315 -9.07 14.26 4.52
CA THR A 315 -10.12 15.04 5.22
C THR A 315 -10.42 16.37 4.54
N HIS A 316 -10.25 16.46 3.23
CA HIS A 316 -10.33 17.74 2.52
C HIS A 316 -11.33 17.77 1.36
N SER A 317 -11.68 16.61 0.78
CA SER A 317 -12.40 16.54 -0.49
C SER A 317 -13.92 16.38 -0.29
N PRO A 318 -14.75 16.93 -1.21
CA PRO A 318 -16.21 16.75 -1.21
C PRO A 318 -16.68 15.29 -1.33
N ASP A 319 -15.99 14.46 -2.11
CA ASP A 319 -16.34 13.06 -2.31
C ASP A 319 -16.09 12.23 -1.04
N ALA A 320 -15.29 12.71 -0.08
CA ALA A 320 -15.13 12.10 1.23
C ALA A 320 -16.39 12.19 2.12
N PHE A 321 -17.53 12.67 1.61
CA PHE A 321 -18.84 12.47 2.25
C PHE A 321 -19.62 11.27 1.67
N THR A 322 -19.38 10.87 0.41
CA THR A 322 -20.09 9.77 -0.27
C THR A 322 -19.23 8.51 -0.49
N ASN A 323 -17.91 8.67 -0.56
CA ASN A 323 -16.94 7.58 -0.70
C ASN A 323 -16.61 6.97 0.66
N ASN A 324 -16.97 5.72 0.91
CA ASN A 324 -16.68 5.01 2.15
C ASN A 324 -15.54 3.98 2.04
N ILE A 325 -14.98 3.73 0.85
CA ILE A 325 -13.93 2.71 0.68
C ILE A 325 -12.55 3.34 0.70
N HIS A 326 -11.66 2.78 1.49
CA HIS A 326 -10.30 3.30 1.64
C HIS A 326 -9.22 2.24 1.71
N GLU A 327 -8.07 2.53 1.10
CA GLU A 327 -6.95 1.59 1.09
C GLU A 327 -6.29 1.48 2.46
N LEU A 328 -6.24 0.24 2.98
CA LEU A 328 -5.46 -0.17 4.13
C LEU A 328 -4.39 -1.17 3.69
N LEU A 329 -3.12 -0.84 3.96
CA LEU A 329 -2.02 -1.81 4.03
C LEU A 329 -1.69 -1.99 5.51
N PHE A 330 -1.75 -3.20 6.02
CA PHE A 330 -1.68 -3.48 7.46
C PHE A 330 -0.68 -4.59 7.71
N ASN A 331 0.34 -4.29 8.51
CA ASN A 331 1.30 -5.28 9.00
C ASN A 331 1.30 -5.19 10.52
N GLN A 332 0.98 -6.29 11.19
CA GLN A 332 1.00 -6.35 12.64
C GLN A 332 1.53 -7.70 13.09
N ARG A 333 2.38 -7.67 14.12
CA ARG A 333 2.92 -8.86 14.77
C ARG A 333 2.84 -8.69 16.27
N CYS A 334 2.19 -9.63 16.94
CA CYS A 334 1.99 -9.64 18.38
C CYS A 334 2.62 -10.89 18.99
N ALA A 335 3.58 -10.70 19.90
CA ALA A 335 4.15 -11.75 20.72
C ALA A 335 3.38 -11.83 22.04
N ARG A 336 2.67 -12.94 22.28
CA ARG A 336 1.93 -13.19 23.53
C ARG A 336 2.86 -13.72 24.62
N THR A 337 2.50 -13.46 25.87
CA THR A 337 3.26 -13.94 27.04
C THR A 337 3.29 -15.47 27.19
N ASN A 338 2.35 -16.18 26.55
CA ASN A 338 2.33 -17.64 26.46
C ASN A 338 3.26 -18.21 25.35
N GLY A 339 4.01 -17.36 24.65
CA GLY A 339 4.92 -17.74 23.57
C GLY A 339 4.29 -17.81 22.17
N GLN A 340 2.96 -17.67 22.04
CA GLN A 340 2.30 -17.63 20.75
C GLN A 340 2.61 -16.32 20.02
N VAL A 341 2.88 -16.39 18.72
CA VAL A 341 3.02 -15.21 17.85
C VAL A 341 1.81 -15.15 16.92
N THR A 342 1.18 -13.98 16.86
CA THR A 342 0.06 -13.68 15.97
C THR A 342 0.50 -12.60 14.98
N GLU A 343 0.38 -12.85 13.68
CA GLU A 343 0.85 -11.96 12.63
C GLU A 343 -0.19 -11.89 11.50
N ALA A 344 -0.42 -10.68 11.01
CA ALA A 344 -1.19 -10.44 9.78
C ALA A 344 -0.44 -9.45 8.89
N ARG A 345 -0.37 -9.76 7.61
CA ARG A 345 -0.01 -8.83 6.54
C ARG A 345 -1.17 -8.80 5.57
N TYR A 346 -1.94 -7.72 5.65
CA TYR A 346 -3.23 -7.58 5.02
C TYR A 346 -3.27 -6.32 4.15
N SER A 347 -3.88 -6.38 2.98
CA SER A 347 -4.02 -5.24 2.06
C SER A 347 -5.37 -5.29 1.35
N ALA A 348 -6.20 -4.27 1.54
CA ALA A 348 -7.51 -4.16 0.90
C ALA A 348 -8.02 -2.71 0.83
N LEU A 349 -9.05 -2.50 0.02
CA LEU A 349 -9.99 -1.38 0.15
C LEU A 349 -11.02 -1.76 1.20
N ILE A 350 -10.96 -1.13 2.37
CA ILE A 350 -11.88 -1.41 3.47
C ILE A 350 -13.05 -0.42 3.45
N PRO A 351 -14.31 -0.90 3.53
CA PRO A 351 -15.47 -0.04 3.69
C PRO A 351 -15.60 0.49 5.12
N LEU A 352 -15.69 1.81 5.26
CA LEU A 352 -15.91 2.52 6.52
C LEU A 352 -17.40 2.86 6.68
N GLY A 353 -18.17 1.85 7.05
CA GLY A 353 -19.61 1.97 7.21
C GLY A 353 -20.38 1.91 5.90
N ARG A 354 -21.59 2.48 5.94
CA ARG A 354 -22.52 2.52 4.81
C ARG A 354 -22.04 3.48 3.72
N ALA A 355 -22.18 3.06 2.46
CA ALA A 355 -21.82 3.88 1.30
C ALA A 355 -22.80 5.04 1.09
N GLY A 356 -22.35 6.13 0.46
CA GLY A 356 -23.19 7.29 0.10
C GLY A 356 -23.43 8.32 1.22
N GLY A 357 -22.85 8.10 2.40
CA GLY A 357 -23.05 9.01 3.53
C GLY A 357 -22.22 8.66 4.77
N PHE A 358 -22.61 9.24 5.90
CA PHE A 358 -21.92 9.13 7.18
C PHE A 358 -22.90 9.36 8.34
N SER A 359 -22.48 9.19 9.59
CA SER A 359 -23.25 9.57 10.78
C SER A 359 -22.62 10.77 11.51
N PRO A 360 -23.36 11.55 12.31
CA PRO A 360 -22.78 12.64 13.08
C PRO A 360 -21.64 12.18 14.00
N SER A 361 -20.59 13.01 14.10
CA SER A 361 -19.51 12.89 15.10
C SER A 361 -20.00 13.26 16.51
N GLU A 362 -19.10 13.62 17.43
CA GLU A 362 -19.38 13.81 18.86
C GLU A 362 -20.50 14.81 19.17
N CYS A 363 -20.59 15.88 18.39
CA CYS A 363 -21.56 16.96 18.55
C CYS A 363 -22.64 16.88 17.46
N PRO A 364 -23.96 16.88 17.79
CA PRO A 364 -24.57 16.91 19.12
C PRO A 364 -24.70 15.54 19.81
N GLY A 365 -24.26 14.46 19.16
CA GLY A 365 -24.35 13.11 19.71
C GLY A 365 -23.65 12.08 18.82
N PHE A 366 -22.62 11.45 19.40
CA PHE A 366 -21.79 10.44 18.76
C PHE A 366 -22.62 9.32 18.10
N GLY A 367 -22.46 9.14 16.78
CA GLY A 367 -23.08 8.03 16.06
C GLY A 367 -24.59 8.22 15.83
N GLY A 368 -25.06 9.46 15.75
CA GLY A 368 -26.46 9.78 15.43
C GLY A 368 -26.98 9.18 14.11
N PRO A 369 -28.24 9.49 13.71
CA PRO A 369 -28.85 8.94 12.52
C PRO A 369 -28.00 9.13 11.27
N PHE A 370 -27.92 8.10 10.43
CA PHE A 370 -27.16 8.14 9.19
C PHE A 370 -27.67 9.24 8.25
N ILE A 371 -26.77 10.13 7.84
CA ILE A 371 -26.98 11.19 6.86
C ILE A 371 -26.65 10.64 5.48
N ASN A 372 -27.68 10.43 4.67
CA ASN A 372 -27.50 10.08 3.25
C ASN A 372 -27.17 11.34 2.45
N VAL A 373 -25.95 11.42 1.94
CA VAL A 373 -25.45 12.60 1.22
C VAL A 373 -25.76 12.52 -0.27
N GLY A 374 -25.76 11.30 -0.83
CA GLY A 374 -26.03 11.06 -2.25
C GLY A 374 -25.66 9.64 -2.68
N PRO A 375 -25.64 9.37 -4.00
CA PRO A 375 -25.14 8.11 -4.53
C PRO A 375 -23.72 7.83 -4.02
N ALA A 376 -23.43 6.55 -3.78
CA ALA A 376 -22.09 6.12 -3.42
C ALA A 376 -21.07 6.52 -4.49
N THR A 377 -19.80 6.69 -4.09
CA THR A 377 -18.70 6.99 -5.01
C THR A 377 -17.54 6.05 -4.70
N PRO A 378 -17.26 5.05 -5.55
CA PRO A 378 -18.03 4.55 -6.69
C PRO A 378 -19.47 4.11 -6.39
N ALA A 379 -20.32 4.00 -7.41
CA ALA A 379 -21.76 3.74 -7.25
C ALA A 379 -22.07 2.34 -6.68
N ASP A 380 -21.17 1.39 -6.90
CA ASP A 380 -21.23 0.02 -6.42
C ASP A 380 -20.38 -0.22 -5.16
N SER A 381 -19.94 0.86 -4.48
CA SER A 381 -19.16 0.74 -3.25
C SER A 381 -19.88 -0.13 -2.22
N PRO A 382 -19.20 -1.16 -1.66
CA PRO A 382 -19.78 -2.00 -0.64
C PRO A 382 -20.03 -1.22 0.65
N SER A 383 -21.10 -1.59 1.37
CA SER A 383 -21.34 -1.11 2.73
C SER A 383 -20.82 -2.09 3.78
N GLU A 384 -20.45 -1.55 4.94
CA GLU A 384 -20.16 -2.24 6.19
C GLU A 384 -21.16 -1.72 7.24
N THR A 385 -21.75 -2.59 8.07
CA THR A 385 -22.81 -2.19 9.02
C THR A 385 -22.62 -2.73 10.43
N ARG A 386 -21.49 -3.37 10.73
CA ARG A 386 -21.15 -3.88 12.07
C ARG A 386 -20.40 -2.83 12.89
N SER A 387 -19.75 -1.88 12.23
CA SER A 387 -19.12 -0.73 12.86
C SER A 387 -19.99 0.54 12.77
N PRO A 388 -19.70 1.58 13.58
CA PRO A 388 -20.30 2.91 13.41
C PRO A 388 -20.01 3.56 12.04
N GLY A 389 -19.01 3.08 11.31
CA GLY A 389 -18.61 3.62 10.01
C GLY A 389 -17.87 4.94 10.12
N ARG A 390 -18.15 5.87 9.20
CA ARG A 390 -17.63 7.24 9.28
C ARG A 390 -18.55 8.10 10.13
N LEU A 391 -17.97 8.72 11.15
CA LEU A 391 -18.61 9.77 11.92
C LEU A 391 -17.95 11.09 11.57
N ILE A 392 -18.69 12.00 10.94
CA ILE A 392 -18.17 13.26 10.40
C ILE A 392 -18.95 14.40 11.00
N THR A 393 -18.26 15.50 11.27
CA THR A 393 -18.91 16.70 11.80
C THR A 393 -19.89 17.32 10.80
N GLU A 394 -21.05 17.74 11.30
CA GLU A 394 -22.19 18.21 10.50
C GLU A 394 -22.86 19.44 11.14
N PRO A 395 -23.82 20.11 10.47
CA PRO A 395 -24.41 21.37 10.96
C PRO A 395 -25.03 21.32 12.36
N GLY A 396 -25.52 20.17 12.81
CA GLY A 396 -26.00 19.97 14.18
C GLY A 396 -24.93 20.21 15.23
N CYS A 397 -23.64 20.01 14.92
CA CYS A 397 -22.54 20.38 15.79
C CYS A 397 -22.44 21.91 15.94
N VAL A 398 -22.49 22.64 14.83
CA VAL A 398 -22.49 24.12 14.82
C VAL A 398 -23.66 24.66 15.65
N GLN A 399 -24.83 24.05 15.52
CA GLN A 399 -26.00 24.39 16.32
C GLN A 399 -25.78 24.10 17.81
N ALA A 400 -25.23 22.93 18.16
CA ALA A 400 -24.96 22.55 19.55
C ALA A 400 -23.99 23.51 20.25
N ILE A 401 -22.93 23.94 19.55
CA ILE A 401 -21.98 24.93 20.03
C ILE A 401 -22.68 26.27 20.27
N ARG A 402 -23.49 26.74 19.31
CA ARG A 402 -24.22 28.00 19.41
C ARG A 402 -25.24 28.01 20.58
N GLU A 403 -25.87 26.87 20.82
CA GLU A 403 -26.82 26.68 21.93
C GLU A 403 -26.14 26.48 23.29
N GLY A 404 -24.80 26.36 23.33
CA GLY A 404 -24.06 26.11 24.57
C GLY A 404 -24.35 24.73 25.16
N ARG A 405 -24.69 23.73 24.32
CA ARG A 405 -24.89 22.35 24.77
C ARG A 405 -23.59 21.79 25.33
N THR A 406 -23.70 20.91 26.32
CA THR A 406 -22.56 20.31 27.01
C THR A 406 -22.42 18.81 26.73
N HIS A 407 -21.20 18.30 26.82
CA HIS A 407 -20.88 16.87 26.78
C HIS A 407 -19.98 16.45 27.95
N ASN A 408 -19.88 15.14 28.18
CA ASN A 408 -18.94 14.59 29.16
C ASN A 408 -17.61 14.31 28.47
N ASP A 409 -16.63 15.16 28.70
CA ASP A 409 -15.26 14.94 28.28
C ASP A 409 -14.53 14.11 29.35
N PRO A 410 -13.91 12.96 29.02
CA PRO A 410 -13.12 12.17 29.96
C PRO A 410 -12.00 12.92 30.70
N LEU A 411 -11.55 14.06 30.17
CA LEU A 411 -10.52 14.91 30.77
C LEU A 411 -11.07 15.84 31.86
N TYR A 412 -12.39 16.03 31.93
CA TYR A 412 -13.03 16.95 32.86
C TYR A 412 -14.04 16.23 33.78
N PRO A 413 -14.08 16.58 35.08
CA PRO A 413 -14.97 15.91 36.03
C PRO A 413 -16.45 16.29 35.88
N ASN A 414 -16.73 17.38 35.15
CA ASN A 414 -18.08 17.91 34.93
C ASN A 414 -18.31 18.10 33.43
N PRO A 415 -19.57 18.08 32.97
CA PRO A 415 -19.89 18.38 31.59
C PRO A 415 -19.34 19.75 31.16
N VAL A 416 -18.70 19.78 29.98
CA VAL A 416 -18.14 21.00 29.38
C VAL A 416 -18.93 21.38 28.12
N PRO A 417 -19.06 22.67 27.78
CA PRO A 417 -19.72 23.09 26.54
C PRO A 417 -18.98 22.56 25.32
N PHE A 418 -19.72 22.23 24.26
CA PHE A 418 -19.12 22.01 22.95
C PHE A 418 -18.44 23.28 22.42
N THR A 419 -17.32 23.10 21.75
CA THR A 419 -16.56 24.12 21.04
C THR A 419 -16.18 23.64 19.65
N VAL A 420 -15.66 24.53 18.81
CA VAL A 420 -15.12 24.17 17.49
C VAL A 420 -13.98 23.14 17.59
N SER A 421 -13.29 23.03 18.73
CA SER A 421 -12.27 22.00 18.95
C SER A 421 -12.83 20.58 19.04
N ASP A 422 -14.15 20.40 19.23
CA ASP A 422 -14.81 19.08 19.28
C ASP A 422 -15.31 18.62 17.90
N MET A 423 -14.97 19.37 16.84
CA MET A 423 -15.37 19.10 15.46
C MET A 423 -14.42 18.08 14.82
N ASP A 424 -14.66 16.82 15.15
CA ASP A 424 -13.81 15.67 14.85
C ASP A 424 -14.34 14.74 13.76
N ASP A 425 -13.44 13.91 13.20
CA ASP A 425 -13.74 12.89 12.19
C ASP A 425 -13.31 11.49 12.69
N PHE A 426 -14.26 10.56 12.85
CA PHE A 426 -14.00 9.16 13.23
C PHE A 426 -14.29 8.19 12.07
N TRP A 427 -13.46 7.17 11.96
CA TRP A 427 -13.41 6.27 10.81
C TRP A 427 -13.27 4.85 11.34
N PHE A 428 -14.39 4.14 11.44
CA PHE A 428 -14.46 2.78 11.94
C PHE A 428 -14.64 1.77 10.80
N SER A 429 -14.06 0.59 10.99
CA SER A 429 -14.29 -0.57 10.12
C SER A 429 -14.45 -1.83 10.97
N ASP A 430 -15.10 -2.85 10.39
CA ASP A 430 -15.02 -4.22 10.87
C ASP A 430 -14.59 -5.11 9.70
N VAL A 431 -13.31 -5.50 9.70
CA VAL A 431 -12.68 -6.31 8.66
C VAL A 431 -12.69 -7.77 9.10
N GLN A 432 -13.22 -8.64 8.24
CA GLN A 432 -13.22 -10.09 8.47
C GLN A 432 -12.79 -10.80 7.20
N VAL A 433 -11.84 -11.73 7.35
CA VAL A 433 -11.44 -12.64 6.27
C VAL A 433 -11.64 -14.05 6.78
N THR A 434 -12.55 -14.77 6.14
CA THR A 434 -12.88 -16.16 6.47
C THR A 434 -12.63 -17.08 5.28
N GLY A 435 -12.11 -18.28 5.55
CA GLY A 435 -11.82 -19.31 4.56
C GLY A 435 -11.55 -20.65 5.23
N PRO A 436 -11.26 -21.72 4.46
CA PRO A 436 -10.99 -23.04 5.03
C PRO A 436 -9.81 -22.98 6.03
N GLY A 437 -10.12 -23.07 7.33
CA GLY A 437 -9.13 -23.01 8.41
C GLY A 437 -8.55 -21.62 8.71
N LEU A 438 -9.17 -20.54 8.22
CA LEU A 438 -8.78 -19.16 8.52
C LEU A 438 -10.00 -18.35 9.01
N ASN A 439 -9.83 -17.69 10.16
CA ASN A 439 -10.70 -16.63 10.62
C ASN A 439 -9.82 -15.47 11.12
N PHE A 440 -9.78 -14.38 10.36
CA PHE A 440 -9.10 -13.14 10.71
C PHE A 440 -10.13 -12.06 10.98
N HIS A 441 -9.93 -11.31 12.07
CA HIS A 441 -10.75 -10.16 12.44
C HIS A 441 -9.86 -8.98 12.82
N LEU A 442 -10.20 -7.81 12.28
CA LEU A 442 -9.59 -6.53 12.59
C LEU A 442 -10.69 -5.46 12.67
N ALA A 443 -10.78 -4.72 13.77
CA ALA A 443 -11.75 -3.63 13.94
C ALA A 443 -11.03 -2.31 14.26
N PRO A 444 -10.46 -1.62 13.26
CA PRO A 444 -9.68 -0.43 13.47
C PRO A 444 -10.57 0.80 13.70
N LEU A 445 -10.01 1.75 14.44
CA LEU A 445 -10.50 3.12 14.58
C LEU A 445 -9.40 4.06 14.10
N PHE A 446 -9.76 4.94 13.16
CA PHE A 446 -8.94 6.07 12.77
C PHE A 446 -9.68 7.36 13.12
N TYR A 447 -8.98 8.31 13.70
CA TYR A 447 -9.57 9.52 14.26
C TYR A 447 -8.71 10.71 13.84
N VAL A 448 -9.34 11.74 13.29
CA VAL A 448 -8.70 13.03 12.99
C VAL A 448 -9.25 14.06 13.96
N ILE A 449 -8.36 14.62 14.78
CA ILE A 449 -8.64 15.54 15.90
C ILE A 449 -8.74 17.00 15.41
N ASN A 450 -8.07 17.32 14.31
CA ASN A 450 -8.06 18.68 13.76
C ASN A 450 -8.41 18.67 12.25
N PRO A 451 -9.53 18.03 11.84
CA PRO A 451 -9.87 17.94 10.43
C PRO A 451 -10.01 19.35 9.83
N SER A 452 -9.71 19.48 8.53
CA SER A 452 -9.80 20.78 7.84
C SER A 452 -11.23 21.17 7.47
N ARG A 453 -12.16 20.21 7.53
CA ARG A 453 -13.51 20.33 6.99
C ARG A 453 -14.58 19.85 7.96
N TYR A 454 -15.81 20.30 7.70
CA TYR A 454 -17.03 19.68 8.19
C TYR A 454 -18.05 19.60 7.03
N TYR A 455 -19.07 18.76 7.19
CA TYR A 455 -20.18 18.70 6.24
C TYR A 455 -21.07 19.94 6.35
N ASP A 456 -21.24 20.65 5.24
CA ASP A 456 -22.14 21.81 5.15
C ASP A 456 -23.04 21.69 3.91
N PRO A 457 -24.29 21.22 4.06
CA PRO A 457 -25.19 21.02 2.93
C PRO A 457 -25.60 22.32 2.22
N THR A 458 -25.28 23.49 2.79
CA THR A 458 -25.57 24.79 2.17
C THR A 458 -24.50 25.18 1.13
N LYS A 459 -23.32 24.55 1.17
CA LYS A 459 -22.25 24.75 0.17
C LYS A 459 -22.51 23.89 -1.05
N SER A 460 -22.15 24.40 -2.23
CA SER A 460 -22.34 23.67 -3.51
C SER A 460 -21.58 22.35 -3.58
N ASP A 461 -20.40 22.27 -2.95
CA ASP A 461 -19.58 21.07 -2.82
C ASP A 461 -19.73 20.39 -1.45
N LYS A 462 -20.67 20.87 -0.64
CA LYS A 462 -20.98 20.40 0.71
C LYS A 462 -19.83 20.50 1.72
N ASN A 463 -18.76 21.24 1.39
CA ASN A 463 -17.51 21.25 2.12
C ASN A 463 -17.34 22.56 2.91
N GLY A 464 -17.67 22.53 4.20
CA GLY A 464 -17.41 23.64 5.12
C GLY A 464 -15.98 23.61 5.64
N ARG A 465 -15.38 24.77 5.94
CA ARG A 465 -14.03 24.85 6.51
C ARG A 465 -14.10 25.20 7.99
N ILE A 466 -13.49 24.38 8.83
CA ILE A 466 -13.57 24.58 10.29
C ILE A 466 -12.87 25.87 10.71
N VAL A 467 -11.76 26.24 10.07
CA VAL A 467 -11.07 27.50 10.39
C VAL A 467 -11.93 28.74 10.19
N ASP A 468 -12.89 28.71 9.24
CA ASP A 468 -13.79 29.85 9.00
C ASP A 468 -14.70 30.08 10.21
N LEU A 469 -15.10 29.01 10.91
CA LEU A 469 -15.95 29.07 12.10
C LEU A 469 -15.26 29.80 13.27
N CYS A 470 -13.92 29.77 13.32
CA CYS A 470 -13.15 30.47 14.34
C CYS A 470 -13.28 32.01 14.27
N TYR A 471 -13.73 32.55 13.15
CA TYR A 471 -13.91 33.99 12.95
C TYR A 471 -15.39 34.41 12.97
N THR A 472 -16.26 33.52 13.48
CA THR A 472 -17.68 33.77 13.71
C THR A 472 -17.98 33.99 15.20
N ASP A 473 -19.26 33.99 15.57
CA ASP A 473 -19.75 34.10 16.95
C ASP A 473 -19.66 32.79 17.75
N LEU A 474 -19.12 31.71 17.18
CA LEU A 474 -19.04 30.40 17.82
C LEU A 474 -17.93 30.30 18.87
N ALA A 475 -18.19 29.51 19.92
CA ALA A 475 -17.19 29.16 20.91
C ALA A 475 -16.07 28.31 20.26
N GLY A 476 -14.86 28.87 20.22
CA GLY A 476 -13.80 28.35 19.35
C GLY A 476 -12.84 27.34 19.98
N GLY A 477 -12.69 27.32 21.30
CA GLY A 477 -11.67 26.50 21.98
C GLY A 477 -10.23 26.88 21.60
N ASP A 478 -9.28 26.05 22.07
CA ASP A 478 -7.85 26.32 21.94
C ASP A 478 -7.35 26.38 20.48
N LEU A 479 -7.90 25.55 19.58
CA LEU A 479 -7.53 25.54 18.17
C LEU A 479 -7.94 26.85 17.48
N CYS A 480 -9.14 27.37 17.74
CA CYS A 480 -9.51 28.69 17.20
C CYS A 480 -8.68 29.83 17.81
N ASP A 481 -8.33 29.74 19.08
CA ASP A 481 -7.45 30.73 19.70
C ASP A 481 -6.04 30.73 19.07
N GLN A 482 -5.53 29.54 18.70
CA GLN A 482 -4.31 29.43 17.91
C GLN A 482 -4.48 30.06 16.52
N ALA A 483 -5.57 29.78 15.80
CA ALA A 483 -5.85 30.38 14.49
C ALA A 483 -5.89 31.91 14.56
N ARG A 484 -6.60 32.47 15.55
CA ARG A 484 -6.71 33.93 15.76
C ARG A 484 -5.37 34.59 16.09
N ARG A 485 -4.52 33.93 16.88
CA ARG A 485 -3.16 34.41 17.17
C ARG A 485 -2.26 34.39 15.93
N ALA A 486 -2.43 33.40 15.06
CA ALA A 486 -1.67 33.26 13.82
C ALA A 486 -2.09 34.26 12.72
N GLY A 487 -3.35 34.69 12.72
CA GLY A 487 -3.87 35.72 11.83
C GLY A 487 -5.37 35.88 11.93
N GLN A 488 -5.87 37.04 11.53
CA GLN A 488 -7.32 37.23 11.30
C GLN A 488 -7.69 36.62 9.95
N ASN A 489 -8.73 35.79 9.92
CA ASN A 489 -9.26 35.15 8.70
C ASN A 489 -8.21 34.39 7.89
N LEU A 490 -7.54 33.42 8.52
CA LEU A 490 -6.64 32.52 7.81
C LEU A 490 -7.41 31.76 6.72
N ALA A 491 -6.78 31.61 5.55
CA ALA A 491 -7.29 30.69 4.54
C ALA A 491 -7.25 29.24 5.08
N TRP A 492 -8.18 28.41 4.64
CA TRP A 492 -8.30 27.01 5.07
C TRP A 492 -7.02 26.19 4.87
N ASP A 493 -6.23 26.57 3.88
CA ASP A 493 -4.98 25.96 3.46
C ASP A 493 -3.75 26.82 3.81
N ASP A 494 -3.89 27.79 4.72
CA ASP A 494 -2.76 28.51 5.27
C ASP A 494 -1.95 27.57 6.19
N PRO A 495 -0.62 27.46 6.03
CA PRO A 495 0.23 26.64 6.91
C PRO A 495 0.21 27.05 8.39
N ARG A 496 -0.44 28.15 8.77
CA ARG A 496 -0.63 28.55 10.16
C ARG A 496 -1.99 28.14 10.73
N SER A 497 -2.93 27.70 9.88
CA SER A 497 -4.22 27.15 10.33
C SER A 497 -3.96 25.91 11.17
N PRO A 498 -4.59 25.73 12.34
CA PRO A 498 -4.44 24.49 13.11
C PRO A 498 -5.30 23.34 12.59
N PHE A 499 -6.22 23.62 11.66
CA PHE A 499 -7.16 22.64 11.08
C PHE A 499 -6.61 22.08 9.78
N LYS A 500 -5.54 21.28 9.87
CA LYS A 500 -4.85 20.69 8.72
C LYS A 500 -5.06 19.19 8.59
N GLY A 501 -5.67 18.56 9.57
CA GLY A 501 -5.82 17.10 9.68
C GLY A 501 -4.58 16.38 10.21
N THR A 502 -3.51 17.05 10.63
CA THR A 502 -2.23 16.43 11.03
C THR A 502 -2.26 15.68 12.35
N HIS A 503 -3.19 16.02 13.24
CA HIS A 503 -3.34 15.42 14.55
C HIS A 503 -4.34 14.27 14.46
N ARG A 504 -3.84 13.04 14.58
CA ARG A 504 -4.59 11.83 14.33
C ARG A 504 -4.35 10.79 15.40
N GLU A 505 -5.32 9.93 15.60
CA GLU A 505 -5.16 8.70 16.37
C GLU A 505 -5.48 7.50 15.49
N PHE A 506 -4.59 6.51 15.54
CA PHE A 506 -4.73 5.25 14.83
C PHE A 506 -4.75 4.12 15.85
N ARG A 507 -5.88 3.41 15.94
CA ARG A 507 -6.01 2.19 16.75
C ARG A 507 -6.26 1.01 15.81
N PRO A 508 -5.34 0.02 15.74
CA PRO A 508 -5.66 -1.24 15.07
C PRO A 508 -6.90 -1.94 15.68
N GLY A 509 -7.13 -1.71 16.97
CA GLY A 509 -8.34 -2.11 17.67
C GLY A 509 -8.40 -3.61 17.91
N ALA A 510 -9.59 -4.20 17.79
CA ALA A 510 -9.75 -5.64 17.97
C ALA A 510 -8.96 -6.39 16.90
N PHE A 511 -8.17 -7.40 17.29
CA PHE A 511 -7.32 -8.17 16.41
C PHE A 511 -7.30 -9.64 16.82
N SER A 512 -7.55 -10.54 15.86
CA SER A 512 -7.36 -11.99 16.03
C SER A 512 -7.05 -12.69 14.72
N VAL A 513 -6.24 -13.75 14.79
CA VAL A 513 -5.99 -14.66 13.67
C VAL A 513 -6.12 -16.09 14.18
N GLN A 514 -7.20 -16.77 13.78
CA GLN A 514 -7.41 -18.18 14.05
C GLN A 514 -7.08 -18.99 12.80
N ASN A 515 -5.96 -19.72 12.85
CA ASN A 515 -5.57 -20.68 11.83
C ASN A 515 -4.61 -21.75 12.41
N THR A 516 -4.14 -22.69 11.57
CA THR A 516 -3.21 -23.76 11.95
C THR A 516 -1.74 -23.41 11.68
N GLY A 517 -1.38 -22.13 11.79
CA GLY A 517 -0.03 -21.60 11.56
C GLY A 517 0.10 -20.77 10.27
N PRO A 518 1.34 -20.43 9.86
CA PRO A 518 1.61 -19.55 8.74
C PRO A 518 0.88 -19.98 7.45
N THR A 519 0.02 -19.11 6.95
CA THR A 519 -0.82 -19.37 5.77
C THR A 519 -0.79 -18.15 4.86
N THR A 520 -0.65 -18.39 3.56
CA THR A 520 -0.91 -17.39 2.52
C THR A 520 -2.29 -17.63 1.94
N VAL A 521 -3.09 -16.58 1.83
CA VAL A 521 -4.38 -16.61 1.13
C VAL A 521 -4.44 -15.48 0.12
N TYR A 522 -5.36 -15.57 -0.82
CA TYR A 522 -5.58 -14.58 -1.86
C TYR A 522 -7.02 -14.08 -1.74
N THR A 523 -7.22 -12.77 -1.66
CA THR A 523 -8.55 -12.15 -1.54
C THR A 523 -8.77 -11.20 -2.70
N ASP A 524 -10.01 -10.81 -2.99
CA ASP A 524 -10.26 -9.69 -3.90
C ASP A 524 -9.79 -8.35 -3.29
N ALA A 525 -9.95 -7.26 -4.04
CA ALA A 525 -9.55 -5.93 -3.63
C ALA A 525 -10.26 -5.42 -2.36
N TYR A 526 -11.42 -5.99 -1.99
CA TYR A 526 -12.14 -5.66 -0.75
C TYR A 526 -11.81 -6.61 0.40
N GLY A 527 -10.83 -7.50 0.22
CA GLY A 527 -10.46 -8.49 1.23
C GLY A 527 -11.43 -9.67 1.35
N ARG A 528 -12.31 -9.88 0.36
CA ARG A 528 -13.31 -10.96 0.36
C ARG A 528 -12.84 -12.13 -0.51
N ASN A 529 -13.67 -13.18 -0.59
CA ASN A 529 -13.45 -14.31 -1.49
C ASN A 529 -12.08 -14.98 -1.29
N ALA A 530 -11.72 -15.26 -0.03
CA ALA A 530 -10.43 -15.84 0.31
C ALA A 530 -10.24 -17.22 -0.35
N ALA A 531 -9.13 -17.38 -1.06
CA ALA A 531 -8.74 -18.61 -1.75
C ALA A 531 -7.30 -19.01 -1.36
N SER A 532 -7.00 -20.31 -1.46
CA SER A 532 -5.65 -20.84 -1.24
C SER A 532 -4.72 -20.65 -2.44
N ALA A 533 -5.28 -20.36 -3.61
CA ALA A 533 -4.55 -20.12 -4.85
C ALA A 533 -4.88 -18.72 -5.41
N PRO A 534 -3.95 -18.07 -6.14
CA PRO A 534 -4.21 -16.80 -6.81
C PRO A 534 -5.34 -16.92 -7.84
N PHE A 535 -6.10 -15.84 -8.04
CA PHE A 535 -7.14 -15.72 -9.07
C PHE A 535 -7.13 -14.29 -9.65
N PRO A 536 -7.57 -14.03 -10.89
CA PRO A 536 -7.52 -12.68 -11.48
C PRO A 536 -8.04 -11.58 -10.52
N GLY A 537 -7.22 -10.56 -10.28
CA GLY A 537 -7.54 -9.48 -9.34
C GLY A 537 -7.35 -9.81 -7.85
N SER A 538 -6.75 -10.95 -7.52
CA SER A 538 -6.49 -11.32 -6.14
C SER A 538 -5.26 -10.64 -5.56
N ILE A 539 -5.36 -10.19 -4.32
CA ILE A 539 -4.29 -9.66 -3.50
C ILE A 539 -3.82 -10.74 -2.53
N ARG A 540 -2.51 -10.97 -2.51
CA ARG A 540 -1.86 -11.91 -1.58
C ARG A 540 -1.88 -11.34 -0.16
N GLN A 541 -2.40 -12.14 0.77
CA GLN A 541 -2.42 -11.87 2.21
C GLN A 541 -1.59 -12.93 2.94
N TYR A 542 -1.10 -12.59 4.14
CA TYR A 542 -0.42 -13.54 5.02
C TYR A 542 -1.01 -13.48 6.43
N PHE A 543 -1.26 -14.65 7.01
CA PHE A 543 -1.80 -14.81 8.35
C PHE A 543 -1.06 -15.92 9.09
N SER A 544 -0.68 -15.67 10.34
CA SER A 544 -0.12 -16.67 11.24
C SER A 544 -0.68 -16.45 12.63
N GLY A 545 -1.44 -17.40 13.15
CA GLY A 545 -1.97 -17.38 14.50
C GLY A 545 -2.14 -18.78 15.05
N GLY A 546 -3.03 -18.94 16.03
CA GLY A 546 -3.32 -20.22 16.67
C GLY A 546 -4.82 -20.53 16.64
N GLN A 547 -5.18 -21.82 16.68
CA GLN A 547 -6.60 -22.23 16.67
C GLN A 547 -7.41 -21.67 17.85
N THR A 548 -6.73 -21.39 18.97
CA THR A 548 -7.32 -20.84 20.19
C THR A 548 -7.02 -19.35 20.37
N ASP A 549 -6.65 -18.64 19.30
CA ASP A 549 -6.31 -17.23 19.38
C ASP A 549 -7.52 -16.41 19.84
N THR A 550 -7.44 -15.87 21.06
CA THR A 550 -8.47 -15.01 21.66
C THR A 550 -8.24 -13.57 21.23
N GLY A 551 -9.27 -12.86 20.79
CA GLY A 551 -9.11 -11.47 20.36
C GLY A 551 -8.42 -10.59 21.39
N ILE A 552 -7.53 -9.73 20.92
CA ILE A 552 -6.85 -8.70 21.70
C ILE A 552 -7.23 -7.31 21.21
N TYR A 553 -7.08 -6.30 22.06
CA TYR A 553 -7.26 -4.90 21.66
C TYR A 553 -5.91 -4.19 21.61
N VAL A 554 -5.57 -3.62 20.46
CA VAL A 554 -4.31 -2.90 20.24
C VAL A 554 -4.63 -1.41 20.07
N ARG A 555 -4.10 -0.58 20.99
CA ARG A 555 -4.39 0.86 21.03
C ARG A 555 -3.71 1.69 19.95
N GLY A 556 -2.61 1.23 19.36
CA GLY A 556 -1.85 2.02 18.40
C GLY A 556 -1.30 3.31 19.04
N ALA A 557 -1.51 4.48 18.42
CA ALA A 557 -1.09 5.75 19.00
C ALA A 557 -1.76 7.00 18.42
N THR A 558 -1.74 8.07 19.21
CA THR A 558 -1.98 9.47 18.80
C THR A 558 -0.67 10.09 18.30
N ARG A 559 -0.76 10.86 17.21
CA ARG A 559 0.35 11.54 16.55
C ARG A 559 -0.08 12.91 16.06
N ASP A 560 0.79 13.89 16.22
CA ASP A 560 0.71 15.15 15.49
C ASP A 560 1.88 15.24 14.53
N HIS A 561 1.57 15.27 13.24
CA HIS A 561 2.53 15.35 12.15
C HIS A 561 2.67 16.77 11.60
N ASP A 562 2.20 17.80 12.32
CA ASP A 562 2.40 19.18 11.89
C ASP A 562 3.89 19.52 11.77
N ALA A 563 4.22 20.22 10.71
CA ALA A 563 5.58 20.61 10.38
C ALA A 563 5.59 21.90 9.57
N ALA A 564 6.76 22.52 9.47
CA ALA A 564 6.93 23.76 8.71
C ALA A 564 6.46 23.59 7.25
N GLY A 565 5.50 24.42 6.84
CA GLY A 565 4.94 24.41 5.50
C GLY A 565 3.83 23.39 5.28
N VAL A 566 3.58 22.45 6.19
CA VAL A 566 2.41 21.55 6.07
C VAL A 566 1.13 22.38 6.16
N HIS A 567 0.18 22.12 5.28
CA HIS A 567 -1.12 22.78 5.24
C HIS A 567 -2.18 21.82 4.70
N ALA A 568 -3.46 22.15 4.86
CA ALA A 568 -4.52 21.42 4.18
C ALA A 568 -4.36 21.58 2.64
N PRO A 569 -4.65 20.56 1.82
CA PRO A 569 -5.28 19.30 2.17
C PRO A 569 -4.32 18.26 2.79
N ASN A 570 -4.78 17.53 3.82
CA ASN A 570 -4.19 16.26 4.29
C ASN A 570 -5.24 15.19 4.61
#